data_AF-I4Z5Z4-F1
#
_entry.id   AF-I4Z5Z4-F1
#
_cell.length_a   1.000
_cell.length_b   1.000
_cell.length_c   1.000
_cell.angle_alpha   90.00
_cell.angle_beta   90.00
_cell.angle_gamma   90.00
#
_symmetry.space_group_name_H-M   'P 1'
#
loop_
_entity.id
_entity.type
_entity.pdbx_description
1 polymer ?
#
loop_
_entity_poly.entity_id
_entity_poly.type
_entity_poly.pdbx_seq_one_letter_code
_entity_poly.pdbx_strand_id
1 'polypeptide(L)'
;MGHSVKDRSAGTVVRYNLIEDGGHAIDLVEAEGFPVTATAEPAYRSAFVYGNLIVRNGNLGSTIHYGGDHFGSTAGLTWGEPIFRQGTLYVYNNSVHVTGGPKSWMFQLSTTLEKAEVFNNVFVYDSTVNGGRAMRAPQSQGVAAPWVSDGIVNLGRNWTSTGWVDYFSPINGQLNGTANLISAATAPVTLSTMVPLAKSSLVDAAIALPAAASLHPVLYQINVNGQRSVRTPAGLGTDLGALEAPAAAAPAPAPATKPAATTLGTQKISFTAPTKLALNSSAALTASSNSGLAVTVTSTTPTICSVTAVGTAFTVFSGTRAGTCTLAANQAGNSAWKAATQVTAKISVK
;
A
#
# COMPACT_ATOMS: atom_id res chain seq x y z
N MET A 1 7.22 -31.28 -12.29
CA MET A 1 7.64 -30.15 -11.43
C MET A 1 6.53 -29.90 -10.41
N GLY A 2 6.85 -29.47 -9.20
CA GLY A 2 5.84 -29.17 -8.19
C GLY A 2 4.99 -27.94 -8.55
N HIS A 3 3.77 -27.88 -8.02
CA HIS A 3 2.93 -26.68 -8.00
C HIS A 3 3.18 -25.93 -6.68
N SER A 4 3.04 -24.60 -6.66
CA SER A 4 3.32 -23.81 -5.45
C SER A 4 2.25 -24.02 -4.39
N VAL A 5 0.97 -23.95 -4.79
CA VAL A 5 -0.17 -24.40 -4.00
C VAL A 5 -0.88 -25.50 -4.77
N LYS A 6 -1.09 -26.67 -4.13
CA LYS A 6 -1.94 -27.74 -4.64
C LYS A 6 -2.96 -28.14 -3.59
N ASP A 7 -4.24 -28.20 -3.98
CA ASP A 7 -5.31 -28.62 -3.09
C ASP A 7 -6.36 -29.49 -3.81
N ARG A 8 -6.75 -30.57 -3.12
CA ARG A 8 -7.73 -31.57 -3.56
C ARG A 8 -8.91 -31.70 -2.60
N SER A 9 -9.08 -30.75 -1.68
CA SER A 9 -10.07 -30.80 -0.61
C SER A 9 -11.37 -30.06 -0.95
N ALA A 10 -12.36 -30.14 -0.05
CA ALA A 10 -13.61 -29.37 -0.13
C ALA A 10 -13.53 -28.11 0.73
N GLY A 11 -14.20 -27.03 0.31
CA GLY A 11 -14.19 -25.75 1.04
C GLY A 11 -12.87 -24.99 0.93
N THR A 12 -12.17 -25.14 -0.21
CA THR A 12 -10.84 -24.57 -0.44
C THR A 12 -10.84 -23.04 -0.35
N VAL A 13 -9.96 -22.49 0.49
CA VAL A 13 -9.70 -21.05 0.60
C VAL A 13 -8.20 -20.77 0.59
N VAL A 14 -7.71 -20.10 -0.45
CA VAL A 14 -6.32 -19.65 -0.59
C VAL A 14 -6.27 -18.15 -0.43
N ARG A 15 -5.75 -17.67 0.70
CA ARG A 15 -5.72 -16.23 1.00
C ARG A 15 -4.51 -15.77 1.79
N TYR A 16 -4.11 -14.52 1.52
CA TYR A 16 -3.04 -13.83 2.24
C TYR A 16 -1.68 -14.54 2.17
N ASN A 17 -1.33 -15.04 0.99
CA ASN A 17 -0.06 -15.69 0.72
C ASN A 17 0.79 -14.84 -0.24
N LEU A 18 2.12 -14.93 -0.07
CA LEU A 18 3.07 -14.71 -1.16
C LEU A 18 3.26 -16.06 -1.85
N ILE A 19 2.91 -16.15 -3.13
CA ILE A 19 2.99 -17.39 -3.92
C ILE A 19 3.98 -17.15 -5.05
N GLU A 20 5.03 -17.96 -5.10
CA GLU A 20 6.12 -17.82 -6.06
C GLU A 20 6.20 -19.06 -6.96
N ASP A 21 6.21 -18.81 -8.28
CA ASP A 21 6.38 -19.80 -9.35
C ASP A 21 5.50 -21.06 -9.22
N GLY A 22 5.94 -22.20 -9.75
CA GLY A 22 5.22 -23.47 -9.81
C GLY A 22 4.78 -23.85 -11.22
N GLY A 23 4.62 -25.17 -11.45
CA GLY A 23 4.04 -25.67 -12.71
C GLY A 23 2.67 -25.05 -12.98
N HIS A 24 1.84 -24.97 -11.94
CA HIS A 24 0.81 -23.95 -11.75
C HIS A 24 1.14 -23.20 -10.47
N ALA A 25 0.84 -21.90 -10.37
CA ALA A 25 1.01 -21.20 -9.11
C ALA A 25 -0.02 -21.69 -8.07
N ILE A 26 -1.27 -21.88 -8.52
CA ILE A 26 -2.32 -22.50 -7.72
C ILE A 26 -2.98 -23.60 -8.57
N ASP A 27 -3.01 -24.81 -8.03
CA ASP A 27 -3.54 -26.02 -8.66
C ASP A 27 -4.67 -26.62 -7.81
N LEU A 28 -5.93 -26.35 -8.20
CA LEU A 28 -7.13 -26.72 -7.45
C LEU A 28 -7.91 -27.80 -8.20
N VAL A 29 -7.54 -29.04 -7.95
CA VAL A 29 -7.95 -30.20 -8.76
C VAL A 29 -8.82 -31.18 -7.95
N GLU A 30 -9.23 -32.26 -8.58
CA GLU A 30 -10.17 -33.24 -8.07
C GLU A 30 -9.67 -34.01 -6.84
N ALA A 31 -10.63 -34.52 -6.05
CA ALA A 31 -10.38 -35.24 -4.81
C ALA A 31 -10.15 -36.73 -5.06
N GLU A 32 -8.96 -37.11 -5.51
CA GLU A 32 -8.63 -38.51 -5.83
C GLU A 32 -8.72 -39.47 -4.63
N GLY A 33 -8.30 -39.03 -3.44
CA GLY A 33 -8.17 -39.91 -2.27
C GLY A 33 -9.48 -40.17 -1.51
N PHE A 34 -10.50 -39.34 -1.72
CA PHE A 34 -11.78 -39.42 -1.01
C PHE A 34 -12.95 -38.85 -1.83
N PRO A 35 -13.10 -39.25 -3.11
CA PRO A 35 -13.99 -38.59 -4.06
C PRO A 35 -15.46 -38.65 -3.64
N VAL A 36 -15.90 -39.76 -3.05
CA VAL A 36 -17.29 -39.95 -2.60
C VAL A 36 -17.65 -38.95 -1.50
N THR A 37 -16.78 -38.81 -0.49
CA THR A 37 -17.00 -37.86 0.61
C THR A 37 -16.89 -36.42 0.12
N ALA A 38 -15.85 -36.10 -0.66
CA ALA A 38 -15.64 -34.74 -1.14
C ALA A 38 -16.81 -34.25 -2.01
N THR A 39 -17.22 -35.04 -3.00
CA THR A 39 -18.27 -34.63 -3.95
C THR A 39 -19.67 -34.55 -3.32
N ALA A 40 -19.89 -35.20 -2.18
CA ALA A 40 -21.12 -35.07 -1.40
C ALA A 40 -21.20 -33.73 -0.64
N GLU A 41 -20.07 -33.06 -0.39
CA GLU A 41 -20.04 -31.77 0.28
C GLU A 41 -20.32 -30.62 -0.70
N PRO A 42 -21.36 -29.79 -0.48
CA PRO A 42 -21.64 -28.65 -1.36
C PRO A 42 -20.44 -27.69 -1.52
N ALA A 43 -19.63 -27.56 -0.46
CA ALA A 43 -18.44 -26.74 -0.44
C ALA A 43 -17.33 -27.24 -1.40
N TYR A 44 -17.40 -28.46 -1.90
CA TYR A 44 -16.46 -28.97 -2.90
C TYR A 44 -16.57 -28.26 -4.25
N ARG A 45 -17.79 -27.79 -4.57
CA ARG A 45 -18.11 -27.07 -5.81
C ARG A 45 -17.75 -25.58 -5.74
N SER A 46 -17.12 -25.13 -4.67
CA SER A 46 -16.71 -23.73 -4.49
C SER A 46 -15.28 -23.64 -3.97
N ALA A 47 -14.50 -22.74 -4.56
CA ALA A 47 -13.17 -22.41 -4.08
C ALA A 47 -12.97 -20.89 -4.09
N PHE A 48 -12.17 -20.37 -3.15
CA PHE A 48 -11.93 -18.94 -3.00
C PHE A 48 -10.44 -18.66 -3.02
N VAL A 49 -10.00 -17.77 -3.91
CA VAL A 49 -8.61 -17.32 -4.04
C VAL A 49 -8.59 -15.81 -3.93
N TYR A 50 -8.09 -15.25 -2.83
CA TYR A 50 -8.13 -13.81 -2.62
C TYR A 50 -7.06 -13.22 -1.72
N GLY A 51 -6.74 -11.94 -1.92
CA GLY A 51 -5.77 -11.24 -1.08
C GLY A 51 -4.36 -11.82 -1.18
N ASN A 52 -4.05 -12.57 -2.24
CA ASN A 52 -2.73 -13.14 -2.47
C ASN A 52 -1.88 -12.22 -3.33
N LEU A 53 -0.58 -12.20 -3.03
CA LEU A 53 0.44 -11.67 -3.91
C LEU A 53 1.07 -12.85 -4.65
N ILE A 54 0.95 -12.89 -5.98
CA ILE A 54 1.41 -14.02 -6.80
C ILE A 54 2.48 -13.51 -7.75
N VAL A 55 3.70 -14.01 -7.66
CA VAL A 55 4.79 -13.70 -8.57
C VAL A 55 5.16 -14.96 -9.32
N ARG A 56 5.17 -14.92 -10.65
CA ARG A 56 5.44 -16.15 -11.41
C ARG A 56 6.05 -15.90 -12.77
N ASN A 57 6.86 -16.85 -13.22
CA ASN A 57 7.35 -16.90 -14.58
C ASN A 57 6.25 -17.38 -15.55
N GLY A 58 5.98 -16.60 -16.58
CA GLY A 58 4.94 -16.82 -17.59
C GLY A 58 5.19 -18.03 -18.47
N ASN A 59 6.45 -18.43 -18.67
CA ASN A 59 6.81 -19.64 -19.42
C ASN A 59 6.49 -20.94 -18.68
N LEU A 60 6.15 -20.90 -17.39
CA LEU A 60 5.58 -22.03 -16.65
C LEU A 60 4.10 -22.21 -17.02
N GLY A 61 3.36 -23.13 -16.40
CA GLY A 61 1.96 -23.40 -16.78
C GLY A 61 0.98 -22.25 -16.43
N SER A 62 -0.28 -22.55 -16.17
CA SER A 62 -1.25 -21.50 -15.82
C SER A 62 -1.03 -20.92 -14.41
N THR A 63 -1.44 -19.67 -14.18
CA THR A 63 -1.38 -19.07 -12.85
C THR A 63 -2.32 -19.82 -11.91
N ILE A 64 -3.56 -20.04 -12.35
CA ILE A 64 -4.57 -20.77 -11.58
C ILE A 64 -5.18 -21.85 -12.46
N HIS A 65 -5.07 -23.10 -12.02
CA HIS A 65 -5.79 -24.24 -12.56
C HIS A 65 -6.93 -24.63 -11.61
N TYR A 66 -8.14 -24.81 -12.14
CA TYR A 66 -9.30 -25.29 -11.39
C TYR A 66 -10.12 -26.28 -12.21
N GLY A 67 -10.47 -27.43 -11.61
CA GLY A 67 -11.21 -28.49 -12.29
C GLY A 67 -10.65 -29.86 -11.93
N GLY A 68 -9.84 -30.41 -12.84
CA GLY A 68 -9.10 -31.62 -12.55
C GLY A 68 -7.95 -31.94 -13.48
N ASP A 69 -7.12 -32.90 -13.07
CA ASP A 69 -5.87 -33.31 -13.70
C ASP A 69 -5.80 -34.80 -14.11
N HIS A 70 -6.88 -35.57 -13.92
CA HIS A 70 -7.03 -36.92 -14.45
C HIS A 70 -8.10 -37.02 -15.54
N PHE A 71 -7.70 -37.51 -16.71
CA PHE A 71 -8.52 -37.48 -17.93
C PHE A 71 -8.80 -38.89 -18.43
N GLY A 72 -9.83 -39.03 -19.27
CA GLY A 72 -10.19 -40.27 -19.94
C GLY A 72 -11.17 -41.15 -19.16
N SER A 73 -11.91 -40.57 -18.21
CA SER A 73 -12.91 -41.29 -17.42
C SER A 73 -14.23 -41.45 -18.18
N THR A 74 -15.12 -42.27 -17.61
CA THR A 74 -16.49 -42.48 -18.08
C THR A 74 -17.48 -41.93 -17.05
N ALA A 75 -18.64 -41.45 -17.52
CA ALA A 75 -19.69 -40.94 -16.65
C ALA A 75 -20.08 -41.94 -15.55
N GLY A 76 -20.20 -41.44 -14.32
CA GLY A 76 -20.59 -42.23 -13.14
C GLY A 76 -19.43 -42.85 -12.36
N LEU A 77 -18.18 -42.77 -12.84
CA LEU A 77 -17.02 -43.23 -12.09
C LEU A 77 -16.61 -42.22 -11.00
N THR A 78 -15.88 -42.70 -10.00
CA THR A 78 -15.35 -41.87 -8.90
C THR A 78 -13.89 -41.46 -9.14
N TRP A 79 -13.55 -41.18 -10.39
CA TRP A 79 -12.21 -40.82 -10.85
C TRP A 79 -12.32 -39.96 -12.12
N GLY A 80 -11.41 -39.01 -12.32
CA GLY A 80 -11.33 -38.16 -13.51
C GLY A 80 -12.50 -37.19 -13.68
N GLU A 81 -12.94 -36.95 -14.90
CA GLU A 81 -13.91 -35.93 -15.27
C GLU A 81 -15.21 -35.91 -14.44
N PRO A 82 -15.82 -37.05 -14.04
CA PRO A 82 -16.98 -37.07 -13.13
C PRO A 82 -16.76 -36.37 -11.79
N ILE A 83 -15.54 -36.38 -11.27
CA ILE A 83 -15.20 -35.86 -9.93
C ILE A 83 -14.39 -34.58 -10.00
N PHE A 84 -14.18 -34.01 -11.19
CA PHE A 84 -13.67 -32.65 -11.32
C PHE A 84 -14.49 -31.68 -10.46
N ARG A 85 -13.91 -30.53 -10.16
CA ARG A 85 -14.55 -29.54 -9.29
C ARG A 85 -15.95 -29.14 -9.79
N GLN A 86 -16.18 -29.04 -11.09
CA GLN A 86 -17.49 -28.81 -11.75
C GLN A 86 -18.31 -27.70 -11.05
N GLY A 87 -17.63 -26.61 -10.69
CA GLY A 87 -18.17 -25.62 -9.77
C GLY A 87 -17.62 -24.23 -10.05
N THR A 88 -17.69 -23.36 -9.05
CA THR A 88 -17.30 -21.96 -9.18
C THR A 88 -16.05 -21.65 -8.35
N LEU A 89 -15.03 -21.15 -9.03
CA LEU A 89 -13.86 -20.53 -8.44
C LEU A 89 -14.08 -19.03 -8.31
N TYR A 90 -14.00 -18.48 -7.10
CA TYR A 90 -14.05 -17.04 -6.86
C TYR A 90 -12.63 -16.50 -6.70
N VAL A 91 -12.20 -15.63 -7.61
CA VAL A 91 -10.86 -15.03 -7.61
C VAL A 91 -10.98 -13.53 -7.44
N TYR A 92 -10.55 -13.00 -6.29
CA TYR A 92 -10.70 -11.58 -6.06
C TYR A 92 -9.63 -10.91 -5.24
N ASN A 93 -9.38 -9.62 -5.50
CA ASN A 93 -8.40 -8.84 -4.75
C ASN A 93 -7.02 -9.54 -4.66
N ASN A 94 -6.57 -10.20 -5.72
CA ASN A 94 -5.21 -10.69 -5.84
C ASN A 94 -4.37 -9.71 -6.65
N SER A 95 -3.08 -9.60 -6.32
CA SER A 95 -2.09 -8.91 -7.15
C SER A 95 -1.18 -9.96 -7.77
N VAL A 96 -1.20 -10.08 -9.09
CA VAL A 96 -0.40 -11.06 -9.84
C VAL A 96 0.63 -10.32 -10.67
N HIS A 97 1.91 -10.66 -10.50
CA HIS A 97 3.02 -10.20 -11.31
C HIS A 97 3.57 -11.36 -12.12
N VAL A 98 3.37 -11.30 -13.43
CA VAL A 98 3.87 -12.28 -14.38
C VAL A 98 5.17 -11.76 -14.99
N THR A 99 6.24 -12.47 -14.71
CA THR A 99 7.60 -12.21 -15.20
C THR A 99 7.97 -13.24 -16.26
N GLY A 100 9.07 -13.08 -16.98
CA GLY A 100 9.72 -14.17 -17.73
C GLY A 100 8.97 -14.76 -18.93
N GLY A 101 9.62 -14.69 -20.10
CA GLY A 101 9.24 -15.45 -21.28
C GLY A 101 8.15 -14.83 -22.15
N PRO A 102 8.02 -15.20 -23.44
CA PRO A 102 7.10 -14.51 -24.32
C PRO A 102 5.63 -14.80 -23.99
N LYS A 103 5.28 -15.94 -23.39
CA LYS A 103 3.87 -16.35 -23.21
C LYS A 103 3.51 -16.42 -21.74
N SER A 104 2.21 -16.32 -21.46
CA SER A 104 1.64 -16.53 -20.13
C SER A 104 0.18 -16.94 -20.22
N TRP A 105 -0.29 -17.64 -19.19
CA TRP A 105 -1.66 -18.15 -19.09
C TRP A 105 -2.21 -17.87 -17.69
N MET A 106 -3.29 -17.10 -17.59
CA MET A 106 -3.86 -16.75 -16.28
C MET A 106 -4.74 -17.87 -15.72
N PHE A 107 -5.83 -18.21 -16.41
CA PHE A 107 -6.81 -19.19 -15.94
C PHE A 107 -6.84 -20.42 -16.84
N GLN A 108 -6.65 -21.60 -16.27
CA GLN A 108 -6.92 -22.87 -16.93
C GLN A 108 -8.06 -23.55 -16.18
N LEU A 109 -9.18 -23.77 -16.86
CA LEU A 109 -10.33 -24.44 -16.29
C LEU A 109 -10.59 -25.71 -17.11
N SER A 110 -10.70 -26.87 -16.45
CA SER A 110 -10.61 -28.16 -17.17
C SER A 110 -11.76 -28.40 -18.14
N THR A 111 -12.99 -28.05 -17.77
CA THR A 111 -14.21 -28.24 -18.57
C THR A 111 -15.14 -27.04 -18.49
N THR A 112 -16.12 -27.00 -19.39
CA THR A 112 -17.22 -26.01 -19.39
C THR A 112 -18.12 -26.07 -18.14
N LEU A 113 -17.98 -27.10 -17.30
CA LEU A 113 -18.67 -27.18 -16.00
C LEU A 113 -17.99 -26.36 -14.92
N GLU A 114 -16.73 -25.96 -15.11
CA GLU A 114 -16.04 -25.03 -14.23
C GLU A 114 -16.25 -23.58 -14.65
N LYS A 115 -16.48 -22.72 -13.65
CA LYS A 115 -16.60 -21.27 -13.81
C LYS A 115 -15.60 -20.56 -12.91
N ALA A 116 -15.07 -19.42 -13.37
CA ALA A 116 -14.34 -18.48 -12.54
C ALA A 116 -15.05 -17.12 -12.49
N GLU A 117 -15.36 -16.64 -11.28
CA GLU A 117 -15.86 -15.30 -11.02
C GLU A 117 -14.69 -14.42 -10.57
N VAL A 118 -14.26 -13.49 -11.43
CA VAL A 118 -12.98 -12.79 -11.27
C VAL A 118 -13.20 -11.30 -11.03
N PHE A 119 -12.94 -10.82 -9.82
CA PHE A 119 -13.28 -9.46 -9.39
C PHE A 119 -12.15 -8.77 -8.63
N ASN A 120 -11.97 -7.48 -8.84
CA ASN A 120 -11.06 -6.63 -8.09
C ASN A 120 -9.59 -7.05 -8.09
N ASN A 121 -9.11 -7.80 -9.10
CA ASN A 121 -7.72 -8.24 -9.19
C ASN A 121 -6.84 -7.25 -9.97
N VAL A 122 -5.52 -7.38 -9.82
CA VAL A 122 -4.50 -6.63 -10.55
C VAL A 122 -3.55 -7.62 -11.22
N PHE A 123 -3.54 -7.64 -12.56
CA PHE A 123 -2.71 -8.54 -13.37
C PHE A 123 -1.63 -7.75 -14.13
N VAL A 124 -0.41 -7.75 -13.60
CA VAL A 124 0.74 -7.05 -14.17
C VAL A 124 1.62 -8.03 -14.94
N TYR A 125 2.01 -7.64 -16.14
CA TYR A 125 2.90 -8.42 -17.00
C TYR A 125 4.14 -7.61 -17.35
N ASP A 126 5.32 -8.18 -17.12
CA ASP A 126 6.58 -7.59 -17.56
C ASP A 126 6.62 -7.40 -19.08
N SER A 127 7.46 -6.46 -19.53
CA SER A 127 7.67 -6.19 -20.95
C SER A 127 8.24 -7.40 -21.71
N THR A 128 8.88 -8.33 -21.00
CA THR A 128 9.38 -9.59 -21.55
C THR A 128 8.25 -10.58 -21.90
N VAL A 129 7.07 -10.42 -21.28
CA VAL A 129 5.86 -11.20 -21.58
C VAL A 129 5.11 -10.56 -22.75
N ASN A 130 5.65 -10.75 -23.96
CA ASN A 130 5.26 -10.01 -25.16
C ASN A 130 4.72 -10.88 -26.33
N GLY A 131 4.96 -12.18 -26.32
CA GLY A 131 4.43 -13.15 -27.29
C GLY A 131 3.06 -13.72 -26.92
N GLY A 132 2.43 -13.18 -25.87
CA GLY A 132 1.04 -13.47 -25.57
C GLY A 132 0.66 -13.51 -24.10
N ARG A 133 -0.18 -12.56 -23.67
CA ARG A 133 -0.74 -12.46 -22.31
C ARG A 133 -2.14 -13.08 -22.31
N ALA A 134 -2.24 -14.40 -22.24
CA ALA A 134 -3.52 -15.09 -22.36
C ALA A 134 -4.30 -15.07 -21.04
N MET A 135 -5.54 -14.60 -21.10
CA MET A 135 -6.46 -14.65 -19.97
C MET A 135 -6.92 -16.09 -19.70
N ARG A 136 -7.13 -16.89 -20.75
CA ARG A 136 -7.47 -18.32 -20.65
C ARG A 136 -6.39 -19.20 -21.27
N ALA A 137 -6.23 -20.39 -20.70
CA ALA A 137 -5.40 -21.47 -21.22
C ALA A 137 -6.29 -22.66 -21.63
N PRO A 138 -6.00 -23.34 -22.76
CA PRO A 138 -6.70 -24.56 -23.12
C PRO A 138 -6.37 -25.72 -22.17
N GLN A 139 -7.31 -26.64 -22.01
CA GLN A 139 -7.03 -27.97 -21.49
C GLN A 139 -6.38 -28.83 -22.58
N SER A 140 -5.06 -28.95 -22.54
CA SER A 140 -4.25 -29.59 -23.59
C SER A 140 -4.30 -31.12 -23.60
N GLN A 141 -4.73 -31.77 -22.50
CA GLN A 141 -4.77 -33.24 -22.43
C GLN A 141 -6.05 -33.86 -23.02
N GLY A 142 -7.02 -33.02 -23.42
CA GLY A 142 -8.33 -33.47 -23.88
C GLY A 142 -9.19 -34.00 -22.72
N VAL A 143 -10.51 -33.94 -22.87
CA VAL A 143 -11.47 -34.48 -21.89
C VAL A 143 -12.35 -35.51 -22.59
N ALA A 144 -12.74 -36.57 -21.88
CA ALA A 144 -13.64 -37.58 -22.44
C ALA A 144 -15.04 -37.02 -22.74
N ALA A 145 -15.78 -37.66 -23.64
CA ALA A 145 -17.21 -37.39 -23.77
C ALA A 145 -17.96 -37.87 -22.49
N PRO A 146 -19.01 -37.16 -22.02
CA PRO A 146 -19.70 -36.03 -22.66
C PRO A 146 -19.16 -34.64 -22.24
N TRP A 147 -18.04 -34.57 -21.52
CA TRP A 147 -17.49 -33.28 -21.10
C TRP A 147 -16.93 -32.51 -22.29
N VAL A 148 -17.02 -31.19 -22.20
CA VAL A 148 -16.43 -30.27 -23.16
C VAL A 148 -15.31 -29.55 -22.44
N SER A 149 -14.11 -29.54 -23.03
CA SER A 149 -12.92 -28.90 -22.46
C SER A 149 -13.12 -27.40 -22.26
N ASP A 150 -12.24 -26.80 -21.48
CA ASP A 150 -12.12 -25.34 -21.28
C ASP A 150 -13.32 -24.71 -20.54
N GLY A 151 -13.03 -24.02 -19.44
CA GLY A 151 -14.09 -23.43 -18.62
C GLY A 151 -14.53 -22.03 -19.01
N ILE A 152 -15.41 -21.50 -18.17
CA ILE A 152 -16.04 -20.19 -18.33
C ILE A 152 -15.39 -19.21 -17.36
N VAL A 153 -14.84 -18.10 -17.86
CA VAL A 153 -14.28 -17.03 -17.03
C VAL A 153 -15.18 -15.80 -17.17
N ASN A 154 -15.74 -15.35 -16.04
CA ASN A 154 -16.58 -14.17 -15.93
C ASN A 154 -15.78 -13.04 -15.28
N LEU A 155 -15.43 -12.03 -16.07
CA LEU A 155 -14.67 -10.87 -15.60
C LEU A 155 -15.62 -9.79 -15.08
N GLY A 156 -15.53 -9.54 -13.77
CA GLY A 156 -15.95 -8.28 -13.17
C GLY A 156 -14.93 -7.17 -13.43
N ARG A 157 -14.84 -6.20 -12.53
CA ARG A 157 -13.81 -5.14 -12.63
C ARG A 157 -12.45 -5.69 -12.22
N ASN A 158 -11.47 -5.65 -13.11
CA ASN A 158 -10.08 -5.99 -12.79
C ASN A 158 -9.15 -5.04 -13.54
N TRP A 159 -7.95 -4.81 -13.02
CA TRP A 159 -6.91 -4.12 -13.76
C TRP A 159 -5.97 -5.12 -14.43
N THR A 160 -5.59 -4.89 -15.69
CA THR A 160 -4.59 -5.71 -16.38
C THR A 160 -3.69 -4.89 -17.31
N SER A 161 -2.43 -5.30 -17.48
CA SER A 161 -1.57 -4.68 -18.49
C SER A 161 -2.15 -4.88 -19.89
N THR A 162 -1.99 -3.89 -20.78
CA THR A 162 -2.43 -4.00 -22.18
C THR A 162 -1.73 -5.14 -22.93
N GLY A 163 -2.27 -5.52 -24.10
CA GLY A 163 -1.75 -6.61 -24.91
C GLY A 163 -2.19 -8.01 -24.45
N TRP A 164 -3.16 -8.06 -23.51
CA TRP A 164 -3.84 -9.30 -23.17
C TRP A 164 -4.77 -9.75 -24.31
N VAL A 165 -4.95 -11.06 -24.40
CA VAL A 165 -5.88 -11.72 -25.32
C VAL A 165 -6.67 -12.77 -24.54
N ASP A 166 -7.78 -13.23 -25.10
CA ASP A 166 -8.45 -14.40 -24.55
C ASP A 166 -7.54 -15.63 -24.62
N TYR A 167 -7.31 -16.10 -25.85
CA TYR A 167 -6.29 -17.08 -26.23
C TYR A 167 -5.90 -16.87 -27.70
N PHE A 168 -4.79 -17.46 -28.16
CA PHE A 168 -4.24 -17.25 -29.52
C PHE A 168 -4.98 -17.97 -30.63
N SER A 169 -5.86 -18.90 -30.28
CA SER A 169 -6.77 -19.60 -31.18
C SER A 169 -8.13 -19.75 -30.51
N PRO A 170 -9.18 -20.17 -31.23
CA PRO A 170 -10.42 -20.57 -30.58
C PRO A 170 -10.16 -21.71 -29.59
N ILE A 171 -10.77 -21.60 -28.41
CA ILE A 171 -10.89 -22.65 -27.40
C ILE A 171 -12.37 -22.76 -27.03
N ASN A 172 -12.75 -23.86 -26.38
CA ASN A 172 -14.11 -24.03 -25.91
C ASN A 172 -14.40 -23.09 -24.71
N GLY A 173 -15.52 -23.32 -24.01
CA GLY A 173 -15.92 -22.45 -22.91
C GLY A 173 -16.15 -21.01 -23.34
N GLN A 174 -16.05 -20.06 -22.40
CA GLN A 174 -16.33 -18.64 -22.67
C GLN A 174 -15.44 -17.71 -21.85
N LEU A 175 -15.11 -16.55 -22.42
CA LEU A 175 -14.60 -15.39 -21.70
C LEU A 175 -15.63 -14.26 -21.76
N ASN A 176 -16.21 -13.94 -20.62
CA ASN A 176 -17.26 -12.93 -20.50
C ASN A 176 -16.74 -11.69 -19.76
N GLY A 177 -17.34 -10.52 -20.02
CA GLY A 177 -17.09 -9.31 -19.23
C GLY A 177 -15.78 -8.58 -19.55
N THR A 178 -15.17 -8.80 -20.71
CA THR A 178 -13.93 -8.13 -21.13
C THR A 178 -14.02 -6.60 -21.12
N ALA A 179 -15.21 -6.04 -21.37
CA ALA A 179 -15.48 -4.61 -21.28
C ALA A 179 -15.36 -4.03 -19.86
N ASN A 180 -15.33 -4.87 -18.81
CA ASN A 180 -15.18 -4.45 -17.42
C ASN A 180 -13.70 -4.27 -17.01
N LEU A 181 -12.75 -4.67 -17.86
CA LEU A 181 -11.33 -4.55 -17.58
C LEU A 181 -10.86 -3.11 -17.70
N ILE A 182 -10.07 -2.68 -16.72
CA ILE A 182 -9.26 -1.47 -16.79
C ILE A 182 -7.90 -1.90 -17.30
N SER A 183 -7.41 -1.31 -18.39
CA SER A 183 -6.10 -1.67 -18.93
C SER A 183 -5.25 -0.47 -19.30
N ALA A 184 -3.96 -0.54 -18.96
CA ALA A 184 -2.95 0.42 -19.39
C ALA A 184 -1.61 -0.27 -19.65
N ALA A 185 -0.76 0.34 -20.48
CA ALA A 185 0.57 -0.19 -20.77
C ALA A 185 1.50 -0.11 -19.55
N THR A 186 1.43 0.99 -18.80
CA THR A 186 2.19 1.19 -17.57
C THR A 186 1.41 0.64 -16.37
N ALA A 187 2.08 -0.20 -15.58
CA ALA A 187 1.48 -0.75 -14.37
C ALA A 187 1.30 0.35 -13.30
N PRO A 188 0.10 0.53 -12.73
CA PRO A 188 -0.18 1.50 -11.67
C PRO A 188 0.28 1.04 -10.28
N VAL A 189 1.37 0.28 -10.21
CA VAL A 189 1.96 -0.26 -8.99
C VAL A 189 3.47 -0.05 -8.98
N THR A 190 4.07 -0.06 -7.80
CA THR A 190 5.53 -0.22 -7.67
C THR A 190 5.89 -1.69 -7.93
N LEU A 191 6.51 -2.02 -9.06
CA LEU A 191 6.73 -3.41 -9.50
C LEU A 191 7.48 -4.29 -8.48
N SER A 192 8.42 -3.72 -7.71
CA SER A 192 9.17 -4.47 -6.70
C SER A 192 8.36 -4.84 -5.46
N THR A 193 7.20 -4.21 -5.24
CA THR A 193 6.36 -4.42 -4.05
C THR A 193 4.91 -4.76 -4.38
N MET A 194 4.49 -4.55 -5.62
CA MET A 194 3.10 -4.63 -6.11
C MET A 194 2.11 -3.73 -5.36
N VAL A 195 2.62 -2.77 -4.58
CA VAL A 195 1.81 -1.74 -3.90
C VAL A 195 1.26 -0.77 -4.93
N PRO A 196 -0.06 -0.47 -4.92
CA PRO A 196 -0.64 0.55 -5.78
C PRO A 196 0.03 1.91 -5.61
N LEU A 197 0.27 2.60 -6.74
CA LEU A 197 0.71 3.98 -6.71
C LEU A 197 -0.42 4.88 -6.19
N ALA A 198 -0.07 5.88 -5.38
CA ALA A 198 -1.04 6.84 -4.86
C ALA A 198 -1.80 7.53 -6.02
N LYS A 199 -3.13 7.65 -5.86
CA LYS A 199 -4.05 8.23 -6.87
C LYS A 199 -4.08 7.50 -8.22
N SER A 200 -3.60 6.27 -8.28
CA SER A 200 -3.68 5.47 -9.49
C SER A 200 -5.10 4.99 -9.76
N SER A 201 -5.32 4.39 -10.93
CA SER A 201 -6.60 3.77 -11.30
C SER A 201 -6.99 2.56 -10.46
N LEU A 202 -6.14 2.12 -9.54
CA LEU A 202 -6.44 1.04 -8.59
C LEU A 202 -7.13 1.55 -7.32
N VAL A 203 -6.92 2.83 -6.98
CA VAL A 203 -7.34 3.41 -5.70
C VAL A 203 -8.84 3.62 -5.67
N ASP A 204 -9.51 3.16 -4.60
CA ASP A 204 -10.96 3.24 -4.40
C ASP A 204 -11.77 2.62 -5.56
N ALA A 205 -11.15 1.76 -6.36
CA ALA A 205 -11.71 1.30 -7.63
C ALA A 205 -12.37 -0.09 -7.54
N ALA A 206 -12.26 -0.79 -6.40
CA ALA A 206 -12.93 -2.07 -6.21
C ALA A 206 -14.47 -1.92 -6.22
N ILE A 207 -15.15 -2.94 -6.72
CA ILE A 207 -16.61 -3.02 -6.74
C ILE A 207 -17.12 -4.13 -5.82
N ALA A 208 -18.43 -4.13 -5.57
CA ALA A 208 -19.09 -5.18 -4.81
C ALA A 208 -18.80 -6.57 -5.40
N LEU A 209 -18.53 -7.52 -4.51
CA LEU A 209 -18.29 -8.92 -4.87
C LEU A 209 -19.62 -9.67 -5.07
N PRO A 210 -19.62 -10.77 -5.85
CA PRO A 210 -20.73 -11.71 -5.86
C PRO A 210 -21.10 -12.21 -4.45
N ALA A 211 -22.38 -12.55 -4.23
CA ALA A 211 -22.90 -12.90 -2.91
C ALA A 211 -22.14 -14.04 -2.20
N ALA A 212 -21.65 -15.04 -2.93
CA ALA A 212 -20.84 -16.11 -2.32
C ALA A 212 -19.46 -15.60 -1.87
N ALA A 213 -18.83 -14.72 -2.66
CA ALA A 213 -17.52 -14.14 -2.33
C ALA A 213 -17.60 -13.09 -1.21
N SER A 214 -18.74 -12.40 -1.05
CA SER A 214 -18.93 -11.42 0.03
C SER A 214 -18.97 -12.05 1.43
N LEU A 215 -19.25 -13.36 1.53
CA LEU A 215 -19.12 -14.13 2.78
C LEU A 215 -17.65 -14.34 3.21
N HIS A 216 -16.70 -14.01 2.34
CA HIS A 216 -15.26 -14.17 2.55
C HIS A 216 -14.52 -12.82 2.37
N PRO A 217 -14.73 -11.84 3.28
CA PRO A 217 -14.16 -10.51 3.15
C PRO A 217 -12.63 -10.50 3.21
N VAL A 218 -12.03 -9.55 2.49
CA VAL A 218 -10.57 -9.33 2.47
C VAL A 218 -10.17 -8.45 3.64
N LEU A 219 -9.84 -9.07 4.78
CA LEU A 219 -9.53 -8.39 6.04
C LEU A 219 -8.04 -8.08 6.23
N TYR A 220 -7.18 -8.73 5.46
CA TYR A 220 -5.73 -8.62 5.57
C TYR A 220 -5.08 -8.41 4.21
N GLN A 221 -3.86 -7.88 4.24
CA GLN A 221 -2.97 -7.75 3.09
C GLN A 221 -1.59 -8.30 3.45
N ILE A 222 -0.82 -8.71 2.44
CA ILE A 222 0.52 -9.29 2.59
C ILE A 222 1.53 -8.50 1.78
N ASN A 223 2.72 -8.26 2.32
CA ASN A 223 3.82 -7.64 1.59
C ASN A 223 4.71 -8.69 0.88
N VAL A 224 5.67 -8.23 0.09
CA VAL A 224 6.65 -9.09 -0.62
C VAL A 224 7.57 -9.91 0.28
N ASN A 225 7.56 -9.68 1.60
CA ASN A 225 8.28 -10.51 2.57
C ASN A 225 7.36 -11.54 3.23
N GLY A 226 6.13 -11.70 2.73
CA GLY A 226 5.14 -12.61 3.30
C GLY A 226 4.51 -12.12 4.62
N GLN A 227 4.74 -10.86 5.02
CA GLN A 227 4.23 -10.34 6.28
C GLN A 227 2.80 -9.84 6.13
N ARG A 228 1.91 -10.39 6.96
CA ARG A 228 0.49 -10.04 7.01
C ARG A 228 0.24 -8.81 7.88
N SER A 229 -0.62 -7.91 7.41
CA SER A 229 -1.15 -6.77 8.16
C SER A 229 -2.65 -6.60 7.93
N VAL A 230 -3.32 -5.86 8.81
CA VAL A 230 -4.75 -5.51 8.62
C VAL A 230 -4.87 -4.69 7.34
N ARG A 231 -5.88 -5.02 6.53
CA ARG A 231 -6.21 -4.28 5.32
C ARG A 231 -7.07 -3.08 5.72
N THR A 232 -6.49 -1.90 5.66
CA THR A 232 -7.16 -0.64 5.98
C THR A 232 -7.18 0.25 4.74
N PRO A 233 -8.36 0.44 4.11
CA PRO A 233 -8.49 1.37 3.00
C PRO A 233 -8.00 2.76 3.35
N ALA A 234 -7.21 3.34 2.44
CA ALA A 234 -6.71 4.71 2.57
C ALA A 234 -7.75 5.77 2.17
N GLY A 235 -8.72 5.40 1.32
CA GLY A 235 -9.68 6.30 0.69
C GLY A 235 -11.13 5.99 1.03
N LEU A 236 -12.03 6.24 0.07
CA LEU A 236 -13.48 6.07 0.20
C LEU A 236 -13.94 4.61 0.00
N GLY A 237 -13.07 3.74 -0.52
CA GLY A 237 -13.35 2.34 -0.81
C GLY A 237 -12.08 1.50 -0.78
N THR A 238 -12.22 0.19 -1.01
CA THR A 238 -11.06 -0.70 -1.13
C THR A 238 -10.39 -0.55 -2.49
N ASP A 239 -9.08 -0.73 -2.51
CA ASP A 239 -8.32 -0.74 -3.74
C ASP A 239 -8.46 -2.07 -4.51
N LEU A 240 -8.24 -2.02 -5.82
CA LEU A 240 -8.02 -3.23 -6.62
C LEU A 240 -6.72 -3.92 -6.18
N GLY A 241 -6.71 -5.24 -6.20
CA GLY A 241 -5.56 -6.06 -5.87
C GLY A 241 -5.49 -6.45 -4.38
N ALA A 242 -4.36 -7.04 -4.01
CA ALA A 242 -4.12 -7.60 -2.68
C ALA A 242 -3.65 -6.59 -1.64
N LEU A 243 -3.14 -5.43 -2.09
CA LEU A 243 -2.60 -4.39 -1.23
C LEU A 243 -3.36 -3.09 -1.45
N GLU A 244 -3.60 -2.36 -0.36
CA GLU A 244 -4.04 -0.97 -0.42
C GLU A 244 -2.86 -0.07 -0.79
N ALA A 245 -3.14 1.01 -1.52
CA ALA A 245 -2.22 2.11 -1.67
C ALA A 245 -1.82 2.61 -0.28
N PRO A 246 -0.58 3.09 -0.10
CA PRO A 246 -0.27 3.83 1.10
C PRO A 246 -1.26 4.99 1.20
N ALA A 247 -1.70 5.30 2.42
CA ALA A 247 -2.42 6.54 2.68
C ALA A 247 -1.70 7.65 1.92
N ALA A 248 -2.43 8.37 1.06
CA ALA A 248 -1.86 9.51 0.36
C ALA A 248 -1.14 10.30 1.42
N ALA A 249 0.18 10.45 1.30
CA ALA A 249 0.96 11.21 2.26
C ALA A 249 0.17 12.49 2.47
N ALA A 250 -0.27 12.74 3.72
CA ALA A 250 -0.97 13.98 4.06
C ALA A 250 -0.22 15.05 3.31
N PRO A 251 -0.91 15.81 2.42
CA PRO A 251 -0.25 16.53 1.34
C PRO A 251 1.00 17.14 1.94
N ALA A 252 2.17 16.72 1.45
CA ALA A 252 3.41 17.41 1.81
C ALA A 252 3.03 18.89 1.68
N PRO A 253 3.21 19.71 2.74
CA PRO A 253 2.72 21.09 2.72
C PRO A 253 3.07 21.61 1.35
N ALA A 254 2.05 22.01 0.57
CA ALA A 254 2.14 22.18 -0.88
C ALA A 254 3.53 22.74 -1.21
N PRO A 255 4.29 22.19 -2.20
CA PRO A 255 5.62 22.71 -2.47
C PRO A 255 5.44 24.20 -2.55
N ALA A 256 6.02 24.92 -1.60
CA ALA A 256 5.70 26.33 -1.50
C ALA A 256 6.01 26.84 -2.90
N THR A 257 5.01 27.35 -3.63
CA THR A 257 5.31 28.37 -4.64
C THR A 257 6.21 29.29 -3.86
N LYS A 258 7.51 29.28 -4.16
CA LYS A 258 8.51 29.98 -3.35
C LYS A 258 7.86 31.30 -3.00
N PRO A 259 7.43 31.53 -1.74
CA PRO A 259 6.75 32.78 -1.43
C PRO A 259 7.78 33.80 -1.86
N ALA A 260 7.39 34.76 -2.71
CA ALA A 260 8.29 35.84 -3.08
C ALA A 260 8.95 36.28 -1.79
N ALA A 261 10.27 36.06 -1.67
CA ALA A 261 10.93 35.99 -0.37
C ALA A 261 10.62 37.27 0.37
N THR A 262 9.71 37.19 1.34
CA THR A 262 9.29 38.38 2.07
C THR A 262 10.52 38.78 2.85
N THR A 263 11.12 39.89 2.43
CA THR A 263 12.38 40.33 3.01
C THR A 263 12.05 40.79 4.42
N LEU A 264 12.23 39.92 5.41
CA LEU A 264 11.97 40.24 6.81
C LEU A 264 12.81 41.47 7.19
N GLY A 265 12.17 42.44 7.85
CA GLY A 265 12.86 43.59 8.39
C GLY A 265 13.93 43.17 9.40
N THR A 266 15.04 43.90 9.45
CA THR A 266 16.03 43.77 10.52
C THR A 266 15.60 44.62 11.71
N GLN A 267 15.58 44.02 12.90
CA GLN A 267 15.25 44.72 14.15
C GLN A 267 16.50 44.88 15.03
N LYS A 268 16.48 45.94 15.85
CA LYS A 268 17.58 46.33 16.74
C LYS A 268 17.05 46.51 18.16
N ILE A 269 17.74 45.89 19.11
CA ILE A 269 17.50 46.08 20.53
C ILE A 269 18.18 47.36 21.00
N SER A 270 17.44 48.23 21.67
CA SER A 270 17.95 49.35 22.47
C SER A 270 17.94 48.93 23.93
N PHE A 271 19.12 48.67 24.50
CA PHE A 271 19.28 48.22 25.88
C PHE A 271 20.16 49.18 26.68
N THR A 272 19.62 49.70 27.78
CA THR A 272 20.34 50.59 28.70
C THR A 272 20.31 49.98 30.09
N ALA A 273 21.50 49.87 30.67
CA ALA A 273 21.75 49.37 32.01
C ALA A 273 22.70 50.37 32.72
N PRO A 274 22.64 50.48 34.06
CA PRO A 274 23.61 51.27 34.80
C PRO A 274 25.00 50.67 34.65
N THR A 275 26.05 51.50 34.69
CA THR A 275 27.43 51.02 34.62
C THR A 275 27.96 50.52 35.97
N LYS A 276 27.30 50.90 37.08
CA LYS A 276 27.63 50.53 38.45
C LYS A 276 26.37 50.23 39.24
N LEU A 277 26.44 49.29 40.19
CA LEU A 277 25.36 48.96 41.11
C LEU A 277 25.97 48.60 42.47
N ALA A 278 25.46 49.16 43.56
CA ALA A 278 25.91 48.81 44.91
C ALA A 278 25.53 47.37 45.26
N LEU A 279 26.20 46.75 46.24
CA LEU A 279 25.78 45.45 46.78
C LEU A 279 24.38 45.52 47.38
N ASN A 280 23.64 44.40 47.33
CA ASN A 280 22.27 44.28 47.85
C ASN A 280 21.31 45.40 47.37
N SER A 281 21.48 45.85 46.13
CA SER A 281 20.73 46.97 45.56
C SER A 281 20.05 46.55 44.26
N SER A 282 19.12 47.37 43.80
CA SER A 282 18.43 47.15 42.53
C SER A 282 18.43 48.39 41.67
N ALA A 283 18.31 48.20 40.36
CA ALA A 283 18.18 49.28 39.41
C ALA A 283 17.24 48.89 38.26
N ALA A 284 16.52 49.87 37.75
CA ALA A 284 15.72 49.70 36.54
C ALA A 284 16.63 49.54 35.32
N LEU A 285 16.21 48.67 34.41
CA LEU A 285 16.78 48.53 33.08
C LEU A 285 15.73 48.90 32.05
N THR A 286 16.16 49.47 30.93
CA THR A 286 15.26 49.73 29.79
C THR A 286 15.73 48.92 28.61
N ALA A 287 14.86 48.03 28.12
CA ALA A 287 15.10 47.22 26.93
C ALA A 287 13.90 47.37 26.00
N SER A 288 14.14 47.83 24.78
CA SER A 288 13.11 47.99 23.75
C SER A 288 13.66 47.59 22.39
N SER A 289 12.78 47.53 21.40
CA SER A 289 13.18 47.28 20.03
C SER A 289 12.32 48.07 19.06
N ASN A 290 12.91 48.43 17.92
CA ASN A 290 12.24 49.16 16.86
C ASN A 290 11.12 48.36 16.17
N SER A 291 11.07 47.04 16.33
CA SER A 291 9.97 46.21 15.81
C SER A 291 8.72 46.19 16.69
N GLY A 292 8.82 46.67 17.94
CA GLY A 292 7.77 46.52 18.93
C GLY A 292 7.62 45.11 19.53
N LEU A 293 8.42 44.13 19.11
CA LEU A 293 8.39 42.79 19.72
C LEU A 293 8.98 42.80 21.13
N ALA A 294 8.51 41.89 21.98
CA ALA A 294 8.98 41.80 23.36
C ALA A 294 10.48 41.45 23.44
N VAL A 295 11.23 42.21 24.24
CA VAL A 295 12.64 41.93 24.56
C VAL A 295 12.69 41.10 25.83
N THR A 296 13.61 40.15 25.93
CA THR A 296 13.90 39.41 27.16
C THR A 296 15.29 39.80 27.65
N VAL A 297 15.43 40.04 28.96
CA VAL A 297 16.72 40.36 29.58
C VAL A 297 17.07 39.29 30.60
N THR A 298 18.24 38.68 30.46
CA THR A 298 18.73 37.63 31.36
C THR A 298 20.12 37.96 31.88
N SER A 299 20.45 37.48 33.09
CA SER A 299 21.81 37.54 33.62
C SER A 299 22.60 36.33 33.16
N THR A 300 23.78 36.55 32.58
CA THR A 300 24.75 35.48 32.27
C THR A 300 25.75 35.26 33.42
N THR A 301 25.71 36.09 34.46
CA THR A 301 26.45 35.90 35.72
C THR A 301 25.50 35.86 36.92
N PRO A 302 24.63 34.84 37.02
CA PRO A 302 23.58 34.75 38.04
C PRO A 302 24.11 34.72 39.49
N THR A 303 25.39 34.38 39.70
CA THR A 303 26.05 34.44 41.01
C THR A 303 26.41 35.87 41.46
N ILE A 304 26.32 36.87 40.57
CA ILE A 304 26.58 38.28 40.84
C ILE A 304 25.28 39.09 40.84
N CYS A 305 24.40 38.85 39.87
CA CYS A 305 23.15 39.58 39.74
C CYS A 305 22.03 38.74 39.09
N SER A 306 20.79 39.03 39.43
CA SER A 306 19.59 38.47 38.81
C SER A 306 18.75 39.55 38.15
N VAL A 307 17.86 39.17 37.22
CA VAL A 307 16.94 40.08 36.56
C VAL A 307 15.51 39.58 36.78
N THR A 308 14.62 40.49 37.15
CA THR A 308 13.17 40.26 37.21
C THR A 308 12.49 41.13 36.17
N ALA A 309 11.46 40.58 35.52
CA ALA A 309 10.63 41.30 34.56
C ALA A 309 9.17 41.33 35.04
N VAL A 310 8.54 42.50 34.98
CA VAL A 310 7.10 42.69 35.21
C VAL A 310 6.55 43.51 34.05
N GLY A 311 5.79 42.88 33.16
CA GLY A 311 5.37 43.50 31.90
C GLY A 311 6.58 43.88 31.05
N THR A 312 6.68 45.16 30.66
CA THR A 312 7.81 45.72 29.89
C THR A 312 8.92 46.30 30.76
N ALA A 313 8.79 46.26 32.09
CA ALA A 313 9.77 46.78 33.03
C ALA A 313 10.73 45.67 33.46
N PHE A 314 12.04 45.98 33.49
CA PHE A 314 13.09 45.09 33.94
C PHE A 314 13.81 45.70 35.14
N THR A 315 14.13 44.86 36.12
CA THR A 315 14.90 45.27 37.30
C THR A 315 16.04 44.29 37.50
N VAL A 316 17.27 44.80 37.57
CA VAL A 316 18.45 44.03 38.00
C VAL A 316 18.59 44.14 39.52
N PHE A 317 18.92 43.03 40.16
CA PHE A 317 19.24 42.94 41.57
C PHE A 317 20.68 42.42 41.74
N SER A 318 21.51 43.13 42.50
CA SER A 318 22.82 42.64 42.91
C SER A 318 22.70 41.81 44.20
N GLY A 319 23.49 40.75 44.28
CA GLY A 319 23.66 39.99 45.53
C GLY A 319 24.70 40.61 46.47
N THR A 320 25.23 39.77 47.36
CA THR A 320 26.29 40.13 48.32
C THR A 320 27.72 40.01 47.74
N ARG A 321 27.86 39.56 46.48
CA ARG A 321 29.16 39.32 45.84
C ARG A 321 29.50 40.43 44.84
N ALA A 322 30.62 41.11 45.07
CA ALA A 322 31.16 42.09 44.12
C ALA A 322 31.69 41.39 42.85
N GLY A 323 31.63 42.07 41.71
CA GLY A 323 32.07 41.53 40.43
C GLY A 323 31.37 42.15 39.22
N THR A 324 31.62 41.57 38.04
CA THR A 324 30.99 42.04 36.80
C THR A 324 29.68 41.29 36.56
N CYS A 325 28.56 42.00 36.72
CA CYS A 325 27.25 41.54 36.29
C CYS A 325 27.13 41.70 34.77
N THR A 326 26.89 40.61 34.04
CA THR A 326 26.74 40.65 32.58
C THR A 326 25.30 40.28 32.23
N LEU A 327 24.61 41.18 31.52
CA LEU A 327 23.22 41.02 31.12
C LEU A 327 23.10 40.89 29.61
N ALA A 328 22.27 39.96 29.16
CA ALA A 328 21.97 39.71 27.76
C ALA A 328 20.53 40.11 27.44
N ALA A 329 20.35 41.08 26.54
CA ALA A 329 19.06 41.43 25.99
C ALA A 329 18.88 40.71 24.64
N ASN A 330 17.82 39.91 24.54
CA ASN A 330 17.48 39.09 23.39
C ASN A 330 16.09 39.43 22.87
N GLN A 331 15.90 39.29 21.56
CA GLN A 331 14.60 39.51 20.95
C GLN A 331 14.40 38.53 19.79
N ALA A 332 13.38 37.68 19.93
CA ALA A 332 12.98 36.75 18.89
C ALA A 332 12.40 37.50 17.68
N GLY A 333 12.55 36.90 16.50
CA GLY A 333 11.87 37.34 15.30
C GLY A 333 10.42 36.87 15.25
N ASN A 334 9.70 37.25 14.20
CA ASN A 334 8.37 36.74 13.85
C ASN A 334 8.22 36.68 12.32
N SER A 335 6.98 36.58 11.83
CA SER A 335 6.67 36.58 10.39
C SER A 335 7.01 37.87 9.64
N ALA A 336 7.37 38.97 10.32
CA ALA A 336 7.73 40.27 9.74
C ALA A 336 9.18 40.72 10.02
N TRP A 337 9.81 40.24 11.11
CA TRP A 337 11.14 40.66 11.56
C TRP A 337 12.09 39.48 11.80
N LYS A 338 13.36 39.61 11.41
CA LYS A 338 14.42 38.66 11.80
C LYS A 338 14.71 38.76 13.30
N ALA A 339 15.20 37.70 13.96
CA ALA A 339 15.68 37.84 15.34
C ALA A 339 16.76 38.94 15.45
N ALA A 340 16.70 39.76 16.49
CA ALA A 340 17.67 40.84 16.67
C ALA A 340 19.02 40.27 17.11
N THR A 341 20.11 40.93 16.72
CA THR A 341 21.42 40.64 17.31
C THR A 341 21.37 40.93 18.81
N GLN A 342 21.79 39.96 19.63
CA GLN A 342 21.85 40.10 21.08
C GLN A 342 22.71 41.30 21.49
N VAL A 343 22.19 42.11 22.43
CA VAL A 343 22.93 43.23 23.02
C VAL A 343 23.30 42.86 24.45
N THR A 344 24.58 43.04 24.80
CA THR A 344 25.10 42.72 26.14
C THR A 344 25.48 43.98 26.88
N ALA A 345 25.14 44.08 28.17
CA ALA A 345 25.59 45.14 29.06
C ALA A 345 26.41 44.56 30.23
N LYS A 346 27.41 45.32 30.69
CA LYS A 346 28.24 44.98 31.84
C LYS A 346 28.06 46.03 32.93
N ILE A 347 27.77 45.57 34.14
CA ILE A 347 27.56 46.39 35.33
C ILE A 347 28.63 46.02 36.35
N SER A 348 29.37 47.01 36.85
CA SER A 348 30.30 46.82 37.95
C SER A 348 29.55 46.81 39.27
N VAL A 349 29.52 45.67 39.95
CA VAL A 349 28.89 45.52 41.27
C VAL A 349 29.95 45.69 42.35
N LYS A 350 29.80 46.71 43.18
CA LYS A 350 30.70 47.04 44.30
C LYS A 350 30.01 47.92 45.32
#